data_AF-A0A814Y3Q4-F1
#
_entry.id   AF-A0A814Y3Q4-F1
#
_cell.length_a   1.000
_cell.length_b   1.000
_cell.length_c   1.000
_cell.angle_alpha   90.00
_cell.angle_beta   90.00
_cell.angle_gamma   90.00
#
_symmetry.space_group_name_H-M   'P 1'
#
loop_
_entity.id
_entity.type
_entity.pdbx_description
1 polymer ?
#
loop_
_entity_poly.entity_id
_entity_poly.type
_entity_poly.pdbx_seq_one_letter_code
_entity_poly.pdbx_strand_id
1 'polypeptide(L)'
;MQADRKSKPTCFDWIQLLLTFCVPVAIVVYTILENNRDLAISTQHRNQDLSIADGQQQDTVLREYKKTLSRLVEKYGLFFNYSSTASLIARSSTTVALNQIDPARRKFLLSLLYDAKLITYDLPTDPSAISLDYANFTDICLFIKFINPVYVHLNVEGAIMIRADFRNVTLHGAKFNKAVLHYADFSFTNNVKFYDVLGFNGSNDITLFFRNSDLTSAKFLHVKYEHATFEQALLRNADMKSFACVSCNFSLSFVERTNLINAVIEDSLMDFVDLSDSNLYRSRFGKNIDFHSTILFRVNGTYTSFTHCQFTSTAFGSAIFDYTKMEDCTFFNANFLEASIQYGVFTRANFTQANLFASDWRNVRCEKCIFHQTNFTDANLLNAVFIDSDFQGAFITTEQLRQTASLKGSILPNGTLVN
;
A
#
# COMPACT_ATOMS: atom_id res chain seq x y z
N MET A 1 -46.40 -40.84 86.57
CA MET A 1 -47.51 -40.62 85.60
C MET A 1 -47.55 -39.13 85.34
N GLN A 2 -47.36 -38.54 84.16
CA GLN A 2 -47.34 -38.99 82.77
C GLN A 2 -46.07 -38.46 82.08
N ALA A 3 -45.50 -39.26 81.18
CA ALA A 3 -44.40 -38.86 80.31
C ALA A 3 -44.94 -38.05 79.13
N ASP A 4 -44.45 -36.83 78.96
CA ASP A 4 -44.81 -35.96 77.85
C ASP A 4 -44.09 -36.43 76.57
N ARG A 5 -44.82 -37.14 75.70
CA ARG A 5 -44.32 -37.67 74.43
C ARG A 5 -44.09 -36.50 73.46
N LYS A 6 -42.84 -36.08 73.25
CA LYS A 6 -42.47 -35.35 72.04
C LYS A 6 -42.72 -36.26 70.83
N SER A 7 -43.75 -35.95 70.04
CA SER A 7 -44.05 -36.66 68.79
C SER A 7 -42.89 -36.49 67.81
N LYS A 8 -42.39 -37.59 67.23
CA LYS A 8 -41.42 -37.53 66.14
C LYS A 8 -42.09 -36.87 64.94
N PRO A 9 -41.42 -35.92 64.24
CA PRO A 9 -42.00 -35.24 63.09
C PRO A 9 -42.35 -36.27 62.01
N THR A 10 -43.59 -36.20 61.54
CA THR A 10 -44.09 -37.06 60.47
C THR A 10 -43.52 -36.62 59.11
N CYS A 11 -43.59 -37.48 58.10
CA CYS A 11 -43.17 -37.13 56.74
C CYS A 11 -43.87 -35.84 56.23
N PHE A 12 -45.09 -35.60 56.70
CA PHE A 12 -45.87 -34.40 56.43
C PHE A 12 -45.27 -33.13 57.05
N ASP A 13 -44.70 -33.20 58.26
CA ASP A 13 -44.07 -32.05 58.93
C ASP A 13 -42.77 -31.62 58.22
N TRP A 14 -42.00 -32.59 57.71
CA TRP A 14 -40.81 -32.31 56.91
C TRP A 14 -41.16 -31.72 55.54
N ILE A 15 -42.25 -32.18 54.91
CA ILE A 15 -42.76 -31.59 53.66
C ILE A 15 -43.24 -30.16 53.90
N GLN A 16 -43.93 -29.88 55.00
CA GLN A 16 -44.33 -28.51 55.34
C GLN A 16 -43.12 -27.60 55.59
N LEU A 17 -42.10 -28.06 56.28
CA LEU A 17 -40.89 -27.29 56.51
C LEU A 17 -40.14 -27.01 55.20
N LEU A 18 -40.04 -28.00 54.31
CA LEU A 18 -39.43 -27.87 52.98
C LEU A 18 -40.20 -26.85 52.12
N LEU A 19 -41.54 -26.92 52.11
CA LEU A 19 -42.38 -25.94 51.42
C LEU A 19 -42.23 -24.53 52.00
N THR A 20 -42.09 -24.41 53.32
CA THR A 20 -41.95 -23.11 54.02
C THR A 20 -40.66 -22.39 53.63
N PHE A 21 -39.59 -23.12 53.33
CA PHE A 21 -38.32 -22.52 52.88
C PHE A 21 -38.17 -22.45 51.36
N CYS A 22 -38.68 -23.44 50.61
CA CYS A 22 -38.57 -23.46 49.15
C CYS A 22 -39.48 -22.44 48.47
N VAL A 23 -40.67 -22.16 49.00
CA VAL A 23 -41.59 -21.19 48.40
C VAL A 23 -41.02 -19.77 48.43
N PRO A 24 -40.51 -19.23 49.56
CA PRO A 24 -39.86 -17.92 49.58
C PRO A 24 -38.62 -17.84 48.71
N VAL A 25 -37.78 -18.89 48.68
CA VAL A 25 -36.59 -18.92 47.82
C VAL A 25 -36.97 -18.95 46.34
N ALA A 26 -37.98 -19.73 45.96
CA ALA A 26 -38.51 -19.74 44.59
C ALA A 26 -39.10 -18.38 44.19
N ILE A 27 -39.79 -17.70 45.11
CA ILE A 27 -40.28 -16.32 44.90
C ILE A 27 -39.11 -15.35 44.70
N VAL A 28 -38.08 -15.39 45.56
CA VAL A 28 -36.91 -14.51 45.44
C VAL A 28 -36.16 -14.77 44.13
N VAL A 29 -35.94 -16.04 43.76
CA VAL A 29 -35.31 -16.41 42.48
C VAL A 29 -36.16 -15.95 41.29
N TYR A 30 -37.48 -16.13 41.36
CA TYR A 30 -38.40 -15.65 40.32
C TYR A 30 -38.35 -14.13 40.18
N THR A 31 -38.39 -13.38 41.29
CA THR A 31 -38.29 -11.90 41.29
C THR A 31 -36.94 -11.42 40.75
N ILE A 32 -35.83 -12.09 41.08
CA ILE A 32 -34.51 -11.75 40.52
C ILE A 32 -34.48 -12.01 39.01
N LEU A 33 -35.03 -13.13 38.55
CA LEU A 33 -35.12 -13.46 37.11
C LEU A 33 -36.02 -12.48 36.34
N GLU A 34 -37.15 -12.08 36.93
CA GLU A 34 -38.09 -11.12 36.37
C GLU A 34 -37.47 -9.72 36.28
N ASN A 35 -36.84 -9.24 37.36
CA ASN A 35 -36.17 -7.93 37.38
C ASN A 35 -35.00 -7.86 36.36
N ASN A 36 -34.27 -8.97 36.17
CA ASN A 36 -33.23 -9.05 35.14
C ASN A 36 -33.82 -9.04 33.72
N ARG A 37 -34.99 -9.65 33.51
CA ARG A 37 -35.72 -9.57 32.22
C ARG A 37 -36.24 -8.16 31.97
N ASP A 38 -36.80 -7.50 32.97
CA ASP A 38 -37.30 -6.13 32.86
C ASP A 38 -36.17 -5.12 32.60
N LEU A 39 -35.00 -5.33 33.20
CA LEU A 39 -33.80 -4.54 32.91
C LEU A 39 -33.32 -4.76 31.46
N ALA A 40 -33.36 -6.00 30.97
CA ALA A 40 -33.02 -6.30 29.58
C ALA A 40 -34.02 -5.68 28.58
N ILE A 41 -35.31 -5.73 28.89
CA ILE A 41 -36.38 -5.15 28.06
C ILE A 41 -36.29 -3.63 28.06
N SER A 42 -36.08 -2.99 29.21
CA SER A 42 -35.96 -1.53 29.32
C SER A 42 -34.71 -0.99 28.63
N THR A 43 -33.58 -1.69 28.72
CA THR A 43 -32.36 -1.34 27.97
C THR A 43 -32.57 -1.51 26.46
N GLN A 44 -33.28 -2.56 26.03
CA GLN A 44 -33.64 -2.74 24.64
C GLN A 44 -34.56 -1.62 24.12
N HIS A 45 -35.61 -1.26 24.85
CA HIS A 45 -36.50 -0.15 24.48
C HIS A 45 -35.76 1.17 24.41
N ARG A 46 -34.91 1.48 25.40
CA ARG A 46 -34.09 2.69 25.38
C ARG A 46 -33.17 2.74 24.15
N ASN A 47 -32.56 1.61 23.78
CA ASN A 47 -31.71 1.55 22.58
C ASN A 47 -32.52 1.71 21.30
N GLN A 48 -33.75 1.16 21.24
CA GLN A 48 -34.67 1.38 20.13
C GLN A 48 -35.10 2.84 20.02
N ASP A 49 -35.47 3.48 21.14
CA ASP A 49 -35.88 4.90 21.16
C ASP A 49 -34.73 5.82 20.72
N LEU A 50 -33.51 5.55 21.17
CA LEU A 50 -32.31 6.27 20.73
C LEU A 50 -32.08 6.09 19.22
N SER A 51 -32.25 4.87 18.69
CA SER A 51 -32.11 4.60 17.26
C SER A 51 -33.20 5.28 16.42
N ILE A 52 -34.44 5.33 16.91
CA ILE A 52 -35.55 6.03 16.25
C ILE A 52 -35.30 7.53 16.26
N ALA A 53 -34.89 8.10 17.40
CA ALA A 53 -34.57 9.51 17.53
C ALA A 53 -33.41 9.93 16.61
N ASP A 54 -32.35 9.13 16.55
CA ASP A 54 -31.22 9.33 15.63
C ASP A 54 -31.68 9.26 14.17
N GLY A 55 -32.49 8.26 13.80
CA GLY A 55 -33.07 8.16 12.47
C GLY A 55 -33.91 9.37 12.07
N GLN A 56 -34.73 9.89 12.99
CA GLN A 56 -35.52 11.11 12.77
C GLN A 56 -34.65 12.35 12.60
N GLN A 57 -33.56 12.47 13.36
CA GLN A 57 -32.60 13.56 13.23
C GLN A 57 -31.94 13.54 11.84
N GLN A 58 -31.49 12.36 11.38
CA GLN A 58 -30.87 12.21 10.07
C GLN A 58 -31.84 12.49 8.90
N ASP A 59 -33.11 12.04 9.00
CA ASP A 59 -34.14 12.34 8.01
C ASP A 59 -34.45 13.85 7.95
N THR A 60 -34.37 14.53 9.08
CA THR A 60 -34.54 15.99 9.16
C THR A 60 -33.38 16.70 8.44
N VAL A 61 -32.14 16.27 8.66
CA VAL A 61 -30.95 16.80 7.95
C VAL A 61 -31.12 16.65 6.44
N LEU A 62 -31.53 15.47 5.95
CA LEU A 62 -31.72 15.23 4.51
C LEU A 62 -32.85 16.10 3.93
N ARG A 63 -33.93 16.30 4.68
CA ARG A 63 -35.06 17.14 4.26
C ARG A 63 -34.66 18.61 4.14
N GLU A 64 -33.94 19.15 5.12
CA GLU A 64 -33.45 20.53 5.10
C GLU A 64 -32.39 20.74 4.02
N TYR A 65 -31.54 19.74 3.79
CA TYR A 65 -30.61 19.72 2.67
C TYR A 65 -31.36 19.81 1.33
N LYS A 66 -32.34 18.93 1.09
CA LYS A 66 -33.13 18.92 -0.16
C LYS A 66 -33.82 20.25 -0.40
N LYS A 67 -34.40 20.86 0.64
CA LYS A 67 -35.01 22.20 0.55
C LYS A 67 -34.00 23.28 0.16
N THR A 68 -32.79 23.20 0.71
CA THR A 68 -31.72 24.16 0.42
C THR A 68 -31.23 24.00 -1.01
N LEU A 69 -30.98 22.77 -1.47
CA LEU A 69 -30.59 22.48 -2.84
C LEU A 69 -31.66 22.91 -3.85
N SER A 70 -32.94 22.60 -3.57
CA SER A 70 -34.06 22.98 -4.44
C SER A 70 -34.14 24.50 -4.62
N ARG A 71 -34.02 25.27 -3.54
CA ARG A 71 -33.99 26.74 -3.59
C ARG A 71 -32.81 27.28 -4.40
N LEU A 72 -31.64 26.66 -4.27
CA LEU A 72 -30.45 27.08 -5.01
C LEU A 72 -30.57 26.79 -6.50
N VAL A 73 -31.09 25.60 -6.87
CA VAL A 73 -31.32 25.22 -8.27
C VAL A 73 -32.45 26.05 -8.90
N GLU A 74 -33.54 26.31 -8.19
CA GLU A 74 -34.63 27.17 -8.67
C GLU A 74 -34.15 28.60 -8.97
N LYS A 75 -33.27 29.14 -8.13
CA LYS A 75 -32.80 30.52 -8.24
C LYS A 75 -31.65 30.71 -9.23
N TYR A 76 -30.76 29.73 -9.37
CA TYR A 76 -29.52 29.86 -10.12
C TYR A 76 -29.36 28.83 -11.26
N GLY A 77 -30.30 27.90 -11.44
CA GLY A 77 -30.20 26.79 -12.38
C GLY A 77 -29.16 25.75 -11.96
N LEU A 78 -28.79 24.86 -12.89
CA LEU A 78 -27.74 23.84 -12.67
C LEU A 78 -26.31 24.40 -12.81
N PHE A 79 -26.16 25.63 -13.29
CA PHE A 79 -24.88 26.25 -13.62
C PHE A 79 -24.40 27.17 -12.49
N PHE A 80 -23.83 26.58 -11.44
CA PHE A 80 -23.18 27.36 -10.38
C PHE A 80 -21.81 27.83 -10.86
N ASN A 81 -21.55 29.14 -10.86
CA ASN A 81 -20.18 29.62 -11.01
C ASN A 81 -19.37 29.22 -9.76
N TYR A 82 -18.15 28.69 -9.95
CA TYR A 82 -17.31 28.07 -8.91
C TYR A 82 -17.04 29.01 -7.72
N SER A 83 -17.06 30.32 -7.96
CA SER A 83 -16.80 31.38 -6.97
C SER A 83 -18.07 32.07 -6.42
N SER A 84 -19.26 31.58 -6.77
CA SER A 84 -20.52 32.20 -6.32
C SER A 84 -20.84 31.86 -4.85
N THR A 85 -21.48 32.80 -4.14
CA THR A 85 -22.03 32.56 -2.79
C THR A 85 -22.97 31.36 -2.76
N ALA A 86 -23.69 31.09 -3.85
CA ALA A 86 -24.55 29.92 -4.00
C ALA A 86 -23.77 28.59 -4.00
N SER A 87 -22.62 28.51 -4.68
CA SER A 87 -21.76 27.32 -4.63
C SER A 87 -21.18 27.11 -3.23
N LEU A 88 -20.80 28.18 -2.52
CA LEU A 88 -20.32 28.08 -1.14
C LEU A 88 -21.39 27.51 -0.20
N ILE A 89 -22.65 27.97 -0.32
CA ILE A 89 -23.78 27.46 0.48
C ILE A 89 -24.10 26.00 0.11
N ALA A 90 -24.08 25.66 -1.19
CA ALA A 90 -24.30 24.29 -1.65
C ALA A 90 -23.23 23.33 -1.10
N ARG A 91 -21.95 23.74 -1.13
CA ARG A 91 -20.81 22.99 -0.58
C ARG A 91 -20.95 22.79 0.92
N SER A 92 -21.10 23.87 1.68
CA SER A 92 -21.21 23.78 3.14
C SER A 92 -22.38 22.90 3.57
N SER A 93 -23.52 23.03 2.89
CA SER A 93 -24.71 22.20 3.16
C SER A 93 -24.48 20.73 2.82
N THR A 94 -23.80 20.43 1.71
CA THR A 94 -23.48 19.05 1.30
C THR A 94 -22.49 18.40 2.26
N THR A 95 -21.45 19.11 2.67
CA THR A 95 -20.46 18.64 3.65
C THR A 95 -21.11 18.37 5.01
N VAL A 96 -21.97 19.27 5.49
CA VAL A 96 -22.69 19.09 6.76
C VAL A 96 -23.63 17.88 6.68
N ALA A 97 -24.39 17.75 5.59
CA ALA A 97 -25.30 16.62 5.41
C ALA A 97 -24.56 15.27 5.38
N LEU A 98 -23.49 15.15 4.59
CA LEU A 98 -22.71 13.91 4.51
C LEU A 98 -22.10 13.50 5.86
N ASN A 99 -21.67 14.46 6.68
CA ASN A 99 -21.07 14.16 7.99
C ASN A 99 -22.09 13.77 9.08
N GLN A 100 -23.37 14.12 8.92
CA GLN A 100 -24.40 13.92 9.95
C GLN A 100 -25.34 12.75 9.68
N ILE A 101 -25.25 12.10 8.52
CA ILE A 101 -26.12 10.98 8.13
C ILE A 101 -25.35 9.66 8.07
N ASP A 102 -26.05 8.54 8.26
CA ASP A 102 -25.49 7.19 8.19
C ASP A 102 -25.04 6.78 6.77
N PRO A 103 -24.27 5.69 6.61
CA PRO A 103 -23.77 5.25 5.30
C PRO A 103 -24.86 4.97 4.25
N ALA A 104 -26.03 4.46 4.63
CA ALA A 104 -27.12 4.17 3.70
C ALA A 104 -27.73 5.47 3.14
N ARG A 105 -27.95 6.46 4.00
CA ARG A 105 -28.44 7.79 3.62
C ARG A 105 -27.38 8.58 2.85
N ARG A 106 -26.08 8.44 3.17
CA ARG A 106 -24.99 9.01 2.35
C ARG A 106 -25.04 8.47 0.92
N LYS A 107 -25.17 7.15 0.75
CA LYS A 107 -25.29 6.52 -0.57
C LYS A 107 -26.49 7.07 -1.35
N PHE A 108 -27.65 7.22 -0.69
CA PHE A 108 -28.84 7.81 -1.31
C PHE A 108 -28.59 9.27 -1.74
N LEU A 109 -28.02 10.09 -0.86
CA LEU A 109 -27.71 11.48 -1.15
C LEU A 109 -26.74 11.62 -2.33
N LEU A 110 -25.72 10.76 -2.40
CA LEU A 110 -24.77 10.74 -3.51
C LEU A 110 -25.42 10.30 -4.82
N SER A 111 -26.31 9.30 -4.77
CA SER A 111 -27.11 8.89 -5.94
C SER A 111 -27.99 10.04 -6.44
N LEU A 112 -28.61 10.80 -5.53
CA LEU A 112 -29.40 11.98 -5.87
C LEU A 112 -28.54 13.08 -6.52
N LEU A 113 -27.35 13.35 -5.98
CA LEU A 113 -26.40 14.29 -6.55
C LEU A 113 -25.95 13.85 -7.94
N TYR A 114 -25.79 12.56 -8.15
CA TYR A 114 -25.45 11.97 -9.44
C TYR A 114 -26.58 12.10 -10.46
N ASP A 115 -27.80 11.72 -10.09
CA ASP A 115 -28.99 11.83 -10.96
C ASP A 115 -29.26 13.29 -11.34
N ALA A 116 -29.00 14.22 -10.42
CA ALA A 116 -29.08 15.65 -10.65
C ALA A 116 -27.94 16.21 -11.52
N LYS A 117 -27.00 15.36 -11.97
CA LYS A 117 -25.79 15.70 -12.74
C LYS A 117 -24.87 16.70 -12.01
N LEU A 118 -24.93 16.73 -10.69
CA LEU A 118 -24.05 17.56 -9.86
C LEU A 118 -22.71 16.87 -9.59
N ILE A 119 -22.68 15.53 -9.72
CA ILE A 119 -21.49 14.68 -9.85
C ILE A 119 -21.73 13.73 -11.05
N THR A 120 -20.73 13.37 -11.86
CA THR A 120 -20.96 12.58 -13.09
C THR A 120 -19.94 11.44 -13.25
N TYR A 121 -20.21 10.51 -14.19
CA TYR A 121 -19.34 9.37 -14.52
C TYR A 121 -18.59 9.54 -15.83
N ASP A 122 -19.21 10.21 -16.81
CA ASP A 122 -18.68 10.38 -18.15
C ASP A 122 -18.99 11.79 -18.63
N LEU A 123 -17.96 12.64 -18.68
CA LEU A 123 -17.55 13.50 -19.79
C LEU A 123 -16.46 14.47 -19.31
N PRO A 124 -15.49 14.89 -20.15
CA PRO A 124 -14.34 15.71 -19.72
C PRO A 124 -14.60 17.22 -19.63
N THR A 125 -15.83 17.71 -19.82
CA THR A 125 -16.03 19.13 -20.20
C THR A 125 -17.06 19.92 -19.39
N ASP A 126 -17.69 19.36 -18.36
CA ASP A 126 -18.65 20.11 -17.54
C ASP A 126 -18.15 20.21 -16.08
N PRO A 127 -17.89 21.41 -15.53
CA PRO A 127 -17.46 21.54 -14.16
C PRO A 127 -18.60 21.09 -13.24
N SER A 128 -18.38 20.00 -12.51
CA SER A 128 -19.28 19.58 -11.41
C SER A 128 -19.50 20.77 -10.50
N ALA A 129 -20.75 21.23 -10.41
CA ALA A 129 -21.08 22.53 -9.83
C ALA A 129 -20.94 22.59 -8.28
N ILE A 130 -20.72 21.42 -7.66
CA ILE A 130 -20.53 21.22 -6.23
C ILE A 130 -19.13 20.62 -5.98
N SER A 131 -18.33 21.31 -5.17
CA SER A 131 -17.04 20.76 -4.72
C SER A 131 -17.26 19.65 -3.68
N LEU A 132 -16.44 18.59 -3.74
CA LEU A 132 -16.39 17.52 -2.73
C LEU A 132 -15.27 17.75 -1.70
N ASP A 133 -14.81 18.99 -1.53
CA ASP A 133 -13.88 19.34 -0.45
C ASP A 133 -14.47 18.93 0.91
N TYR A 134 -13.66 18.30 1.75
CA TYR A 134 -14.04 17.79 3.07
C TYR A 134 -15.18 16.76 3.06
N ALA A 135 -15.58 16.24 1.90
CA ALA A 135 -16.61 15.23 1.81
C ALA A 135 -16.16 13.93 2.49
N ASN A 136 -17.09 13.29 3.19
CA ASN A 136 -16.87 12.07 3.95
C ASN A 136 -17.64 10.91 3.31
N PHE A 137 -16.88 9.98 2.75
CA PHE A 137 -17.34 8.80 2.04
C PHE A 137 -17.08 7.51 2.81
N THR A 138 -16.83 7.60 4.11
CA THR A 138 -16.45 6.43 4.90
C THR A 138 -17.48 5.31 4.82
N ASP A 139 -16.98 4.11 4.54
CA ASP A 139 -17.73 2.84 4.39
C ASP A 139 -18.80 2.81 3.28
N ILE A 140 -18.62 3.62 2.21
CA ILE A 140 -19.56 3.65 1.06
C ILE A 140 -18.98 2.89 -0.13
N CYS A 141 -19.83 2.11 -0.83
CA CYS A 141 -19.53 1.55 -2.15
C CYS A 141 -19.84 2.56 -3.25
N LEU A 142 -18.82 2.94 -4.00
CA LEU A 142 -18.86 3.94 -5.06
C LEU A 142 -18.07 3.46 -6.27
N PHE A 143 -18.56 3.89 -7.41
CA PHE A 143 -17.86 3.91 -8.67
C PHE A 143 -18.11 5.34 -9.15
N ILE A 144 -17.07 6.16 -9.35
CA ILE A 144 -17.24 7.61 -9.54
C ILE A 144 -16.05 8.18 -10.31
N LYS A 145 -16.31 9.27 -11.06
CA LYS A 145 -15.28 10.12 -11.64
C LYS A 145 -15.19 11.44 -10.89
N PHE A 146 -13.97 11.80 -10.48
CA PHE A 146 -13.67 13.08 -9.86
C PHE A 146 -13.29 14.09 -10.96
N ILE A 147 -13.97 15.23 -11.02
CA ILE A 147 -13.88 16.20 -12.14
C ILE A 147 -13.33 17.56 -11.66
N ASN A 148 -13.37 17.84 -10.36
CA ASN A 148 -12.76 19.06 -9.82
C ASN A 148 -11.22 18.90 -9.85
N PRO A 149 -10.47 19.85 -10.41
CA PRO A 149 -9.01 19.78 -10.43
C PRO A 149 -8.38 19.74 -9.04
N VAL A 150 -9.08 20.22 -7.99
CA VAL A 150 -8.56 20.25 -6.62
C VAL A 150 -9.61 19.75 -5.65
N TYR A 151 -9.26 18.76 -4.83
CA TYR A 151 -9.98 18.37 -3.63
C TYR A 151 -9.10 18.52 -2.39
N VAL A 152 -9.65 19.17 -1.38
CA VAL A 152 -8.99 19.41 -0.10
C VAL A 152 -9.67 18.58 0.99
N HIS A 153 -8.88 17.79 1.71
CA HIS A 153 -9.31 16.95 2.84
C HIS A 153 -10.43 15.94 2.53
N LEU A 154 -10.45 15.40 1.30
CA LEU A 154 -11.34 14.30 0.90
C LEU A 154 -11.15 13.10 1.85
N ASN A 155 -12.20 12.69 2.56
CA ASN A 155 -12.15 11.52 3.43
C ASN A 155 -12.90 10.35 2.77
N VAL A 156 -12.15 9.33 2.37
CA VAL A 156 -12.67 8.10 1.76
C VAL A 156 -12.21 6.88 2.55
N GLU A 157 -11.97 7.05 3.86
CA GLU A 157 -11.53 5.98 4.74
C GLU A 157 -12.53 4.83 4.77
N GLY A 158 -12.12 3.59 4.50
CA GLY A 158 -13.02 2.43 4.45
C GLY A 158 -13.95 2.38 3.23
N ALA A 159 -13.93 3.39 2.36
CA ALA A 159 -14.80 3.41 1.18
C ALA A 159 -14.39 2.35 0.15
N ILE A 160 -15.36 1.69 -0.47
CA ILE A 160 -15.15 0.77 -1.58
C ILE A 160 -15.28 1.55 -2.89
N MET A 161 -14.17 1.84 -3.55
CA MET A 161 -14.05 2.70 -4.73
C MET A 161 -13.40 1.96 -5.91
N ILE A 162 -14.00 0.82 -6.27
CA ILE A 162 -13.50 0.00 -7.37
C ILE A 162 -13.67 0.77 -8.69
N ARG A 163 -12.62 0.83 -9.53
CA ARG A 163 -12.62 1.58 -10.80
C ARG A 163 -12.95 3.07 -10.67
N ALA A 164 -12.69 3.68 -9.51
CA ALA A 164 -12.83 5.12 -9.37
C ALA A 164 -11.80 5.87 -10.23
N ASP A 165 -12.22 6.95 -10.89
CA ASP A 165 -11.40 7.77 -11.77
C ASP A 165 -11.02 9.07 -11.04
N PHE A 166 -9.75 9.15 -10.62
CA PHE A 166 -9.10 10.30 -10.01
C PHE A 166 -8.20 11.05 -11.00
N ARG A 167 -8.30 10.83 -12.32
CA ARG A 167 -7.34 11.40 -13.26
C ARG A 167 -7.37 12.93 -13.30
N ASN A 168 -6.18 13.54 -13.39
CA ASN A 168 -6.01 15.01 -13.43
C ASN A 168 -6.51 15.73 -12.17
N VAL A 169 -6.52 15.05 -11.03
CA VAL A 169 -7.00 15.60 -9.76
C VAL A 169 -5.85 15.85 -8.78
N THR A 170 -5.93 16.96 -8.07
CA THR A 170 -5.04 17.30 -6.96
C THR A 170 -5.71 16.96 -5.62
N LEU A 171 -5.13 16.06 -4.83
CA LEU A 171 -5.75 15.46 -3.64
C LEU A 171 -5.11 15.95 -2.32
N HIS A 172 -5.19 17.24 -2.02
CA HIS A 172 -4.55 17.83 -0.85
C HIS A 172 -5.13 17.30 0.47
N GLY A 173 -4.35 16.51 1.20
CA GLY A 173 -4.75 15.99 2.51
C GLY A 173 -5.88 14.97 2.46
N ALA A 174 -6.10 14.33 1.30
CA ALA A 174 -7.06 13.25 1.16
C ALA A 174 -6.63 12.03 2.01
N LYS A 175 -7.61 11.32 2.58
CA LYS A 175 -7.42 10.14 3.43
C LYS A 175 -8.00 8.90 2.77
N PHE A 176 -7.12 7.96 2.43
CA PHE A 176 -7.47 6.68 1.79
C PHE A 176 -7.33 5.47 2.73
N ASN A 177 -7.25 5.72 4.04
CA ASN A 177 -7.07 4.69 5.06
C ASN A 177 -8.12 3.58 4.88
N LYS A 178 -7.71 2.33 4.71
CA LYS A 178 -8.63 1.18 4.57
C LYS A 178 -9.58 1.24 3.37
N ALA A 179 -9.39 2.18 2.44
CA ALA A 179 -10.20 2.24 1.23
C ALA A 179 -9.91 1.03 0.34
N VAL A 180 -10.91 0.53 -0.37
CA VAL A 180 -10.74 -0.49 -1.41
C VAL A 180 -10.68 0.19 -2.76
N LEU A 181 -9.49 0.28 -3.34
CA LEU A 181 -9.22 1.06 -4.56
C LEU A 181 -8.98 0.19 -5.81
N HIS A 182 -9.40 -1.08 -5.83
CA HIS A 182 -9.06 -1.99 -6.92
C HIS A 182 -9.49 -1.44 -8.30
N TYR A 183 -8.56 -1.37 -9.25
CA TYR A 183 -8.65 -0.72 -10.57
C TYR A 183 -8.90 0.80 -10.56
N ALA A 184 -8.67 1.50 -9.45
CA ALA A 184 -8.76 2.97 -9.45
C ALA A 184 -7.62 3.60 -10.27
N ASP A 185 -7.95 4.68 -10.97
CA ASP A 185 -7.04 5.41 -11.84
C ASP A 185 -6.68 6.76 -11.22
N PHE A 186 -5.43 6.88 -10.78
CA PHE A 186 -4.81 8.08 -10.25
C PHE A 186 -3.84 8.72 -11.26
N SER A 187 -3.94 8.42 -12.55
CA SER A 187 -3.01 8.97 -13.55
C SER A 187 -3.08 10.50 -13.58
N PHE A 188 -1.94 11.18 -13.67
CA PHE A 188 -1.83 12.65 -13.64
C PHE A 188 -2.33 13.30 -12.33
N THR A 189 -2.40 12.55 -11.23
CA THR A 189 -2.77 13.14 -9.91
C THR A 189 -1.58 13.75 -9.21
N ASN A 190 -1.83 14.77 -8.38
CA ASN A 190 -0.81 15.37 -7.52
C ASN A 190 -1.15 15.24 -6.03
N ASN A 191 -0.12 15.15 -5.19
CA ASN A 191 -0.20 15.17 -3.73
C ASN A 191 -1.00 14.02 -3.11
N VAL A 192 -0.87 12.82 -3.67
CA VAL A 192 -1.60 11.65 -3.15
C VAL A 192 -0.80 10.99 -2.03
N LYS A 193 -1.47 10.70 -0.91
CA LYS A 193 -0.90 9.96 0.22
C LYS A 193 -1.78 8.76 0.53
N PHE A 194 -1.21 7.57 0.37
CA PHE A 194 -1.86 6.32 0.75
C PHE A 194 -1.43 5.90 2.15
N TYR A 195 -2.36 5.33 2.89
CA TYR A 195 -2.08 4.64 4.14
C TYR A 195 -2.99 3.42 4.16
N ASP A 196 -2.44 2.23 4.40
CA ASP A 196 -3.24 1.04 4.74
C ASP A 196 -4.42 0.78 3.77
N VAL A 197 -4.18 0.85 2.45
CA VAL A 197 -5.21 0.59 1.42
C VAL A 197 -5.47 -0.91 1.36
N LEU A 198 -6.74 -1.31 1.34
CA LEU A 198 -7.15 -2.71 1.34
C LEU A 198 -7.44 -3.20 -0.08
N GLY A 199 -7.19 -4.48 -0.33
CA GLY A 199 -7.71 -5.16 -1.52
C GLY A 199 -9.18 -5.54 -1.38
N PHE A 200 -9.79 -5.92 -2.50
CA PHE A 200 -11.21 -6.26 -2.56
C PHE A 200 -11.43 -7.73 -2.17
N ASN A 201 -12.49 -8.03 -1.41
CA ASN A 201 -12.83 -9.41 -0.97
C ASN A 201 -11.72 -10.16 -0.22
N GLY A 202 -10.87 -9.44 0.53
CA GLY A 202 -9.77 -10.06 1.26
C GLY A 202 -8.63 -10.57 0.37
N SER A 203 -8.64 -10.27 -0.93
CA SER A 203 -7.41 -10.33 -1.72
C SER A 203 -6.46 -9.25 -1.22
N ASN A 204 -5.17 -9.55 -1.19
CA ASN A 204 -4.14 -8.53 -0.95
C ASN A 204 -3.70 -7.86 -2.26
N ASP A 205 -4.39 -8.16 -3.36
CA ASP A 205 -3.95 -7.82 -4.71
C ASP A 205 -4.72 -6.60 -5.21
N ILE A 206 -4.01 -5.48 -5.31
CA ILE A 206 -4.58 -4.21 -5.73
C ILE A 206 -3.90 -3.78 -7.02
N THR A 207 -4.70 -3.58 -8.06
CA THR A 207 -4.27 -2.96 -9.30
C THR A 207 -4.63 -1.48 -9.27
N LEU A 208 -3.64 -0.60 -9.45
CA LEU A 208 -3.81 0.86 -9.46
C LEU A 208 -3.04 1.46 -10.63
N PHE A 209 -3.57 2.54 -11.19
CA PHE A 209 -2.91 3.27 -12.28
C PHE A 209 -2.41 4.62 -11.78
N PHE A 210 -1.11 4.85 -11.82
CA PHE A 210 -0.39 6.04 -11.36
C PHE A 210 0.43 6.70 -12.47
N ARG A 211 0.02 6.53 -13.74
CA ARG A 211 0.83 7.01 -14.87
C ARG A 211 0.96 8.54 -14.79
N ASN A 212 2.18 9.06 -14.91
CA ASN A 212 2.44 10.52 -14.86
C ASN A 212 1.97 11.21 -13.57
N SER A 213 1.84 10.49 -12.46
CA SER A 213 1.35 11.06 -11.20
C SER A 213 2.49 11.60 -10.32
N ASP A 214 2.25 12.71 -9.61
CA ASP A 214 3.12 13.18 -8.55
C ASP A 214 2.77 12.51 -7.22
N LEU A 215 3.57 11.50 -6.90
CA LEU A 215 3.56 10.69 -5.67
C LEU A 215 4.74 11.04 -4.77
N THR A 216 5.30 12.25 -4.90
CA THR A 216 6.43 12.71 -4.08
C THR A 216 6.06 12.62 -2.61
N SER A 217 6.89 11.94 -1.81
CA SER A 217 6.65 11.68 -0.38
C SER A 217 5.37 10.88 -0.07
N ALA A 218 4.82 10.17 -1.05
CA ALA A 218 3.72 9.23 -0.83
C ALA A 218 4.18 8.07 0.07
N LYS A 219 3.23 7.44 0.75
CA LYS A 219 3.50 6.30 1.62
C LYS A 219 2.81 5.06 1.05
N PHE A 220 3.59 4.00 0.86
CA PHE A 220 3.17 2.68 0.38
C PHE A 220 3.67 1.62 1.38
N LEU A 221 3.31 1.80 2.65
CA LEU A 221 3.77 0.97 3.75
C LEU A 221 3.00 -0.34 3.80
N HIS A 222 3.71 -1.47 3.74
CA HIS A 222 3.13 -2.81 3.90
C HIS A 222 2.01 -3.15 2.90
N VAL A 223 1.99 -2.53 1.72
CA VAL A 223 1.01 -2.82 0.67
C VAL A 223 1.56 -3.82 -0.34
N LYS A 224 0.66 -4.63 -0.91
CA LYS A 224 0.95 -5.51 -2.06
C LYS A 224 0.17 -5.04 -3.28
N TYR A 225 0.84 -4.81 -4.39
CA TYR A 225 0.22 -4.45 -5.67
C TYR A 225 0.47 -5.51 -6.73
N GLU A 226 -0.56 -5.75 -7.54
CA GLU A 226 -0.46 -6.63 -8.72
C GLU A 226 -0.91 -5.84 -9.95
N HIS A 227 -0.09 -5.86 -11.00
CA HIS A 227 -0.38 -5.18 -12.26
C HIS A 227 -0.53 -3.64 -12.16
N ALA A 228 -0.05 -3.03 -11.08
CA ALA A 228 -0.10 -1.57 -10.93
C ALA A 228 0.91 -0.88 -11.87
N THR A 229 0.55 0.31 -12.36
CA THR A 229 1.40 1.08 -13.27
C THR A 229 1.86 2.38 -12.62
N PHE A 230 3.16 2.54 -12.43
CA PHE A 230 3.86 3.74 -11.98
C PHE A 230 4.66 4.40 -13.11
N GLU A 231 4.39 4.04 -14.36
CA GLU A 231 5.13 4.55 -15.51
C GLU A 231 5.14 6.09 -15.54
N GLN A 232 6.33 6.70 -15.62
CA GLN A 232 6.56 8.15 -15.57
C GLN A 232 6.08 8.84 -14.27
N ALA A 233 5.81 8.10 -13.19
CA ALA A 233 5.43 8.70 -11.91
C ALA A 233 6.62 9.35 -11.19
N LEU A 234 6.34 10.38 -10.39
CA LEU A 234 7.30 10.99 -9.47
C LEU A 234 7.13 10.37 -8.09
N LEU A 235 8.06 9.51 -7.67
CA LEU A 235 8.06 8.80 -6.39
C LEU A 235 9.15 9.32 -5.45
N ARG A 236 9.69 10.52 -5.70
CA ARG A 236 10.80 11.07 -4.91
C ARG A 236 10.47 11.12 -3.42
N ASN A 237 11.39 10.62 -2.59
CA ASN A 237 11.22 10.54 -1.13
C ASN A 237 10.01 9.71 -0.66
N ALA A 238 9.45 8.83 -1.51
CA ALA A 238 8.34 7.97 -1.11
C ALA A 238 8.80 6.96 -0.04
N ASP A 239 7.88 6.59 0.85
CA ASP A 239 8.12 5.58 1.87
C ASP A 239 7.43 4.27 1.47
N MET A 240 8.20 3.36 0.88
CA MET A 240 7.75 2.08 0.32
C MET A 240 8.32 0.90 1.13
N LYS A 241 8.46 1.08 2.45
CA LYS A 241 8.96 0.03 3.35
C LYS A 241 8.05 -1.18 3.32
N SER A 242 8.65 -2.35 3.10
CA SER A 242 7.94 -3.64 2.99
C SER A 242 6.85 -3.62 1.91
N PHE A 243 7.05 -2.80 0.88
CA PHE A 243 6.23 -2.79 -0.33
C PHE A 243 6.42 -4.09 -1.09
N ALA A 244 5.32 -4.70 -1.53
CA ALA A 244 5.34 -5.85 -2.40
C ALA A 244 4.70 -5.51 -3.74
N CYS A 245 5.31 -5.94 -4.84
CA CYS A 245 4.66 -5.86 -6.13
C CYS A 245 4.97 -7.05 -7.03
N VAL A 246 3.97 -7.42 -7.83
CA VAL A 246 4.07 -8.49 -8.84
C VAL A 246 3.53 -7.96 -10.15
N SER A 247 4.27 -8.16 -11.24
CA SER A 247 3.83 -7.77 -12.59
C SER A 247 3.50 -6.27 -12.72
N CYS A 248 4.19 -5.41 -11.97
CA CYS A 248 4.00 -3.95 -12.00
C CYS A 248 4.94 -3.28 -13.00
N ASN A 249 4.59 -2.06 -13.41
CA ASN A 249 5.40 -1.27 -14.34
C ASN A 249 5.89 0.02 -13.66
N PHE A 250 7.20 0.18 -13.50
CA PHE A 250 7.84 1.41 -13.02
C PHE A 250 8.58 2.17 -14.12
N SER A 251 8.51 1.75 -15.38
CA SER A 251 9.32 2.28 -16.48
C SER A 251 9.31 3.82 -16.52
N LEU A 252 10.48 4.43 -16.71
CA LEU A 252 10.65 5.89 -16.79
C LEU A 252 10.24 6.67 -15.52
N SER A 253 10.03 6.02 -14.38
CA SER A 253 9.67 6.70 -13.13
C SER A 253 10.88 7.26 -12.38
N PHE A 254 10.62 8.29 -11.56
CA PHE A 254 11.63 8.94 -10.71
C PHE A 254 11.44 8.49 -9.27
N VAL A 255 12.21 7.50 -8.83
CA VAL A 255 12.11 6.83 -7.52
C VAL A 255 13.29 7.23 -6.61
N GLU A 256 13.89 8.40 -6.85
CA GLU A 256 15.04 8.88 -6.07
C GLU A 256 14.72 9.02 -4.57
N ARG A 257 15.70 8.71 -3.70
CA ARG A 257 15.62 8.86 -2.23
C ARG A 257 14.45 8.10 -1.61
N THR A 258 14.03 7.00 -2.23
CA THR A 258 12.88 6.20 -1.76
C THR A 258 13.32 5.18 -0.72
N ASN A 259 12.47 4.93 0.26
CA ASN A 259 12.67 3.86 1.23
C ASN A 259 12.01 2.57 0.73
N LEU A 260 12.80 1.61 0.26
CA LEU A 260 12.36 0.27 -0.19
C LEU A 260 12.90 -0.84 0.73
N ILE A 261 13.14 -0.52 2.01
CA ILE A 261 13.61 -1.51 2.99
C ILE A 261 12.63 -2.70 3.06
N ASN A 262 13.17 -3.91 2.96
CA ASN A 262 12.40 -5.17 2.92
C ASN A 262 11.36 -5.25 1.79
N ALA A 263 11.48 -4.45 0.72
CA ALA A 263 10.57 -4.55 -0.42
C ALA A 263 10.71 -5.89 -1.15
N VAL A 264 9.63 -6.36 -1.79
CA VAL A 264 9.61 -7.59 -2.60
C VAL A 264 9.02 -7.24 -3.95
N ILE A 265 9.85 -7.20 -4.99
CA ILE A 265 9.45 -6.85 -6.35
C ILE A 265 9.66 -8.08 -7.20
N GLU A 266 8.62 -8.51 -7.91
CA GLU A 266 8.66 -9.69 -8.76
C GLU A 266 8.04 -9.41 -10.13
N ASP A 267 8.59 -9.98 -11.20
CA ASP A 267 8.00 -9.95 -12.56
C ASP A 267 7.66 -8.55 -13.08
N SER A 268 8.40 -7.53 -12.64
CA SER A 268 8.07 -6.12 -12.88
C SER A 268 9.03 -5.45 -13.86
N LEU A 269 8.57 -4.40 -14.54
CA LEU A 269 9.38 -3.58 -15.43
C LEU A 269 9.99 -2.40 -14.67
N MET A 270 11.30 -2.22 -14.77
CA MET A 270 12.05 -1.15 -14.11
C MET A 270 13.04 -0.44 -15.06
N ASP A 271 12.80 -0.51 -16.37
CA ASP A 271 13.63 0.14 -17.39
C ASP A 271 13.58 1.68 -17.27
N PHE A 272 14.75 2.31 -17.40
CA PHE A 272 14.93 3.76 -17.31
C PHE A 272 14.47 4.40 -15.99
N VAL A 273 14.41 3.62 -14.90
CA VAL A 273 14.06 4.13 -13.57
C VAL A 273 15.25 4.82 -12.92
N ASP A 274 15.02 5.95 -12.26
CA ASP A 274 16.01 6.57 -11.36
C ASP A 274 15.74 6.19 -9.91
N LEU A 275 16.58 5.32 -9.35
CA LEU A 275 16.57 4.89 -7.95
C LEU A 275 17.67 5.57 -7.12
N SER A 276 18.32 6.62 -7.63
CA SER A 276 19.46 7.25 -6.97
C SER A 276 19.18 7.60 -5.51
N ASP A 277 20.18 7.40 -4.64
CA ASP A 277 20.09 7.66 -3.19
C ASP A 277 19.01 6.84 -2.44
N SER A 278 18.42 5.82 -3.05
CA SER A 278 17.37 5.02 -2.41
C SER A 278 17.93 3.96 -1.46
N ASN A 279 17.10 3.52 -0.53
CA ASN A 279 17.42 2.46 0.43
C ASN A 279 16.68 1.17 0.07
N LEU A 280 17.41 0.21 -0.48
CA LEU A 280 16.95 -1.13 -0.85
C LEU A 280 17.30 -2.19 0.21
N TYR A 281 17.74 -1.81 1.42
CA TYR A 281 18.23 -2.76 2.44
C TYR A 281 17.29 -3.95 2.66
N ARG A 282 17.83 -5.17 2.53
CA ARG A 282 17.08 -6.44 2.64
C ARG A 282 15.90 -6.62 1.68
N SER A 283 15.84 -5.86 0.60
CA SER A 283 14.82 -6.08 -0.43
C SER A 283 15.15 -7.29 -1.31
N ARG A 284 14.12 -7.82 -1.96
CA ARG A 284 14.20 -8.97 -2.86
C ARG A 284 13.60 -8.60 -4.20
N PHE A 285 14.35 -8.87 -5.25
CA PHE A 285 13.96 -8.68 -6.64
C PHE A 285 14.08 -10.03 -7.34
N GLY A 286 13.06 -10.47 -8.05
CA GLY A 286 13.18 -11.73 -8.79
C GLY A 286 12.12 -11.96 -9.85
N LYS A 287 12.23 -13.11 -10.53
CA LYS A 287 11.33 -13.51 -11.62
C LYS A 287 11.37 -12.49 -12.79
N ASN A 288 12.46 -12.42 -13.55
CA ASN A 288 12.53 -11.68 -14.82
C ASN A 288 12.30 -10.17 -14.71
N ILE A 289 13.03 -9.49 -13.82
CA ILE A 289 12.98 -8.02 -13.75
C ILE A 289 14.00 -7.41 -14.69
N ASP A 290 13.56 -6.45 -15.49
CA ASP A 290 14.42 -5.67 -16.38
C ASP A 290 14.74 -4.29 -15.78
N PHE A 291 16.03 -4.04 -15.54
CA PHE A 291 16.63 -2.79 -15.09
C PHE A 291 17.42 -2.10 -16.22
N HIS A 292 17.03 -2.32 -17.48
CA HIS A 292 17.70 -1.69 -18.61
C HIS A 292 17.80 -0.18 -18.45
N SER A 293 19.02 0.35 -18.50
CA SER A 293 19.29 1.79 -18.35
C SER A 293 18.76 2.41 -17.05
N THR A 294 18.54 1.62 -15.99
CA THR A 294 18.20 2.12 -14.65
C THR A 294 19.41 2.80 -13.99
N ILE A 295 19.15 3.80 -13.16
CA ILE A 295 20.16 4.48 -12.35
C ILE A 295 20.01 4.02 -10.89
N LEU A 296 21.05 3.35 -10.36
CA LEU A 296 21.19 2.89 -8.98
C LEU A 296 22.34 3.63 -8.26
N PHE A 297 22.57 4.90 -8.61
CA PHE A 297 23.69 5.68 -8.09
C PHE A 297 23.54 5.92 -6.57
N ARG A 298 24.60 5.63 -5.80
CA ARG A 298 24.62 5.76 -4.31
C ARG A 298 23.48 5.05 -3.59
N VAL A 299 22.94 3.99 -4.18
CA VAL A 299 21.91 3.17 -3.54
C VAL A 299 22.50 2.35 -2.40
N ASN A 300 21.75 2.22 -1.30
CA ASN A 300 22.03 1.21 -0.28
C ASN A 300 21.25 -0.08 -0.58
N GLY A 301 21.92 -1.04 -1.19
CA GLY A 301 21.45 -2.40 -1.45
C GLY A 301 22.05 -3.47 -0.53
N THR A 302 22.49 -3.14 0.69
CA THR A 302 23.05 -4.16 1.60
C THR A 302 22.03 -5.26 1.90
N TYR A 303 22.46 -6.53 1.86
CA TYR A 303 21.62 -7.73 2.04
C TYR A 303 20.47 -7.91 1.03
N THR A 304 20.56 -7.28 -0.15
CA THR A 304 19.58 -7.50 -1.22
C THR A 304 19.75 -8.85 -1.90
N SER A 305 18.67 -9.36 -2.50
CA SER A 305 18.77 -10.52 -3.39
C SER A 305 18.14 -10.25 -4.75
N PHE A 306 18.81 -10.67 -5.81
CA PHE A 306 18.34 -10.61 -7.20
C PHE A 306 18.37 -12.01 -7.81
N THR A 307 17.28 -12.42 -8.44
CA THR A 307 17.20 -13.74 -9.12
C THR A 307 16.55 -13.59 -10.49
N HIS A 308 17.26 -13.98 -11.55
CA HIS A 308 16.80 -13.82 -12.93
C HIS A 308 16.55 -12.35 -13.32
N CYS A 309 17.44 -11.43 -12.92
CA CYS A 309 17.31 -10.00 -13.25
C CYS A 309 18.27 -9.57 -14.36
N GLN A 310 17.86 -8.61 -15.18
CA GLN A 310 18.66 -8.04 -16.26
C GLN A 310 19.05 -6.60 -15.92
N PHE A 311 20.34 -6.27 -15.96
CA PHE A 311 20.90 -4.96 -15.61
C PHE A 311 21.71 -4.38 -16.78
N THR A 312 21.17 -4.48 -17.99
CA THR A 312 21.84 -4.00 -19.20
C THR A 312 22.00 -2.49 -19.15
N SER A 313 23.24 -2.00 -19.23
CA SER A 313 23.55 -0.56 -19.17
C SER A 313 23.06 0.16 -17.90
N THR A 314 22.91 -0.56 -16.79
CA THR A 314 22.53 0.01 -15.49
C THR A 314 23.72 0.73 -14.83
N ALA A 315 23.46 1.86 -14.16
CA ALA A 315 24.48 2.63 -13.45
C ALA A 315 24.44 2.38 -11.93
N PHE A 316 25.40 1.65 -11.40
CA PHE A 316 25.59 1.33 -9.97
C PHE A 316 26.65 2.20 -9.28
N GLY A 317 27.00 3.36 -9.86
CA GLY A 317 28.12 4.18 -9.36
C GLY A 317 28.00 4.48 -7.85
N SER A 318 29.08 4.26 -7.11
CA SER A 318 29.16 4.48 -5.66
C SER A 318 28.05 3.79 -4.84
N ALA A 319 27.39 2.77 -5.38
CA ALA A 319 26.35 2.03 -4.68
C ALA A 319 26.94 1.02 -3.69
N ILE A 320 26.17 0.64 -2.68
CA ILE A 320 26.57 -0.31 -1.64
C ILE A 320 25.68 -1.55 -1.72
N PHE A 321 26.20 -2.64 -2.27
CA PHE A 321 25.57 -3.96 -2.39
C PHE A 321 26.27 -5.03 -1.55
N ASP A 322 26.83 -4.63 -0.40
CA ASP A 322 27.48 -5.58 0.51
C ASP A 322 26.51 -6.69 0.95
N TYR A 323 27.02 -7.91 1.07
CA TYR A 323 26.25 -9.11 1.41
C TYR A 323 25.09 -9.43 0.45
N THR A 324 25.12 -8.90 -0.78
CA THR A 324 24.09 -9.20 -1.79
C THR A 324 24.16 -10.65 -2.27
N LYS A 325 23.05 -11.15 -2.80
CA LYS A 325 22.96 -12.43 -3.50
C LYS A 325 22.41 -12.21 -4.90
N MET A 326 23.11 -12.66 -5.93
CA MET A 326 22.69 -12.48 -7.32
C MET A 326 22.83 -13.81 -8.08
N GLU A 327 21.69 -14.37 -8.48
CA GLU A 327 21.60 -15.66 -9.17
C GLU A 327 20.98 -15.48 -10.56
N ASP A 328 21.64 -16.01 -11.59
CA ASP A 328 21.18 -15.95 -12.99
C ASP A 328 20.91 -14.50 -13.47
N CYS A 329 21.72 -13.54 -13.02
CA CYS A 329 21.60 -12.14 -13.41
C CYS A 329 22.57 -11.75 -14.53
N THR A 330 22.18 -10.79 -15.36
CA THR A 330 23.08 -10.21 -16.38
C THR A 330 23.35 -8.74 -16.09
N PHE A 331 24.60 -8.32 -16.29
CA PHE A 331 25.12 -6.97 -16.06
C PHE A 331 25.85 -6.48 -17.31
N PHE A 332 25.31 -6.81 -18.49
CA PHE A 332 25.94 -6.45 -19.76
C PHE A 332 26.11 -4.94 -19.86
N ASN A 333 27.36 -4.48 -20.04
CA ASN A 333 27.68 -3.06 -20.11
C ASN A 333 27.22 -2.24 -18.87
N ALA A 334 27.05 -2.88 -17.71
CA ALA A 334 26.69 -2.19 -16.47
C ALA A 334 27.90 -1.45 -15.87
N ASN A 335 27.65 -0.34 -15.17
CA ASN A 335 28.70 0.50 -14.59
C ASN A 335 28.68 0.47 -13.06
N PHE A 336 29.67 -0.17 -12.45
CA PHE A 336 29.88 -0.28 -11.00
C PHE A 336 31.02 0.60 -10.50
N LEU A 337 31.31 1.71 -11.18
CA LEU A 337 32.35 2.66 -10.75
C LEU A 337 32.28 2.95 -9.25
N GLU A 338 33.34 2.63 -8.51
CA GLU A 338 33.45 2.87 -7.05
C GLU A 338 32.35 2.20 -6.19
N ALA A 339 31.63 1.21 -6.73
CA ALA A 339 30.62 0.47 -5.96
C ALA A 339 31.27 -0.47 -4.94
N SER A 340 30.60 -0.70 -3.81
CA SER A 340 30.97 -1.71 -2.81
C SER A 340 30.07 -2.93 -2.95
N ILE A 341 30.64 -4.12 -3.07
CA ILE A 341 29.93 -5.39 -3.24
C ILE A 341 30.55 -6.45 -2.31
N GLN A 342 31.03 -6.01 -1.14
CA GLN A 342 31.80 -6.87 -0.24
C GLN A 342 30.95 -8.03 0.26
N TYR A 343 31.54 -9.21 0.40
CA TYR A 343 30.84 -10.43 0.83
C TYR A 343 29.64 -10.83 -0.05
N GLY A 344 29.54 -10.28 -1.27
CA GLY A 344 28.49 -10.64 -2.22
C GLY A 344 28.65 -12.08 -2.73
N VAL A 345 27.52 -12.72 -3.03
CA VAL A 345 27.47 -14.07 -3.62
C VAL A 345 26.81 -14.01 -4.98
N PHE A 346 27.55 -14.44 -6.01
CA PHE A 346 27.13 -14.45 -7.40
C PHE A 346 27.15 -15.88 -7.92
N THR A 347 26.09 -16.30 -8.57
CA THR A 347 26.00 -17.63 -9.18
C THR A 347 25.41 -17.51 -10.58
N ARG A 348 26.13 -18.01 -11.58
CA ARG A 348 25.73 -17.95 -13.00
C ARG A 348 25.42 -16.52 -13.48
N ALA A 349 26.16 -15.54 -12.93
CA ALA A 349 25.99 -14.14 -13.30
C ALA A 349 26.90 -13.75 -14.49
N ASN A 350 26.42 -12.86 -15.35
CA ASN A 350 27.16 -12.40 -16.53
C ASN A 350 27.50 -10.90 -16.43
N PHE A 351 28.79 -10.58 -16.32
CA PHE A 351 29.35 -9.22 -16.25
C PHE A 351 30.04 -8.80 -17.55
N THR A 352 29.69 -9.41 -18.68
CA THR A 352 30.31 -9.10 -19.98
C THR A 352 30.27 -7.59 -20.25
N GLN A 353 31.43 -7.02 -20.57
CA GLN A 353 31.62 -5.58 -20.83
C GLN A 353 31.25 -4.65 -19.65
N ALA A 354 31.05 -5.17 -18.44
CA ALA A 354 30.79 -4.34 -17.28
C ALA A 354 32.04 -3.52 -16.89
N ASN A 355 31.81 -2.31 -16.36
CA ASN A 355 32.85 -1.48 -15.79
C ASN A 355 32.87 -1.63 -14.27
N LEU A 356 33.90 -2.27 -13.71
CA LEU A 356 34.12 -2.45 -12.27
C LEU A 356 35.27 -1.58 -11.75
N PHE A 357 35.59 -0.49 -12.46
CA PHE A 357 36.69 0.41 -12.08
C PHE A 357 36.59 0.88 -10.63
N ALA A 358 37.69 0.77 -9.88
CA ALA A 358 37.81 1.20 -8.48
C ALA A 358 36.73 0.63 -7.52
N SER A 359 36.07 -0.47 -7.89
CA SER A 359 35.04 -1.09 -7.05
C SER A 359 35.63 -2.02 -5.99
N ASP A 360 34.89 -2.24 -4.90
CA ASP A 360 35.30 -3.08 -3.78
C ASP A 360 34.60 -4.45 -3.83
N TRP A 361 35.37 -5.48 -4.18
CA TRP A 361 34.95 -6.87 -4.30
C TRP A 361 35.61 -7.75 -3.23
N ARG A 362 35.95 -7.19 -2.07
CA ARG A 362 36.57 -7.98 -1.00
C ARG A 362 35.64 -9.08 -0.52
N ASN A 363 36.22 -10.28 -0.35
CA ASN A 363 35.53 -11.46 0.16
C ASN A 363 34.29 -11.88 -0.66
N VAL A 364 34.19 -11.50 -1.94
CA VAL A 364 33.09 -11.99 -2.80
C VAL A 364 33.22 -13.48 -3.05
N ARG A 365 32.11 -14.13 -3.38
CA ARG A 365 32.08 -15.47 -3.95
C ARG A 365 31.34 -15.45 -5.28
N CYS A 366 32.03 -15.81 -6.35
CA CYS A 366 31.48 -15.95 -7.70
C CYS A 366 31.63 -17.41 -8.15
N GLU A 367 30.52 -18.01 -8.55
CA GLU A 367 30.48 -19.38 -9.06
C GLU A 367 29.83 -19.41 -10.44
N LYS A 368 30.54 -19.95 -11.43
CA LYS A 368 30.08 -20.06 -12.83
C LYS A 368 29.73 -18.70 -13.45
N CYS A 369 30.48 -17.66 -13.09
CA CYS A 369 30.25 -16.30 -13.60
C CYS A 369 31.04 -16.03 -14.88
N ILE A 370 30.56 -15.10 -15.69
CA ILE A 370 31.21 -14.65 -16.93
C ILE A 370 31.66 -13.20 -16.74
N PHE A 371 32.93 -12.92 -17.02
CA PHE A 371 33.58 -11.61 -16.90
C PHE A 371 34.28 -11.19 -18.19
N HIS A 372 33.71 -11.55 -19.34
CA HIS A 372 34.32 -11.25 -20.64
C HIS A 372 34.43 -9.74 -20.86
N GLN A 373 35.63 -9.26 -21.20
CA GLN A 373 35.87 -7.82 -21.45
C GLN A 373 35.47 -6.90 -20.28
N THR A 374 35.36 -7.44 -19.07
CA THR A 374 35.05 -6.66 -17.86
C THR A 374 36.26 -5.83 -17.44
N ASN A 375 36.05 -4.56 -17.07
CA ASN A 375 37.10 -3.70 -16.57
C ASN A 375 37.25 -3.83 -15.05
N PHE A 376 38.32 -4.48 -14.58
CA PHE A 376 38.66 -4.58 -13.15
C PHE A 376 39.74 -3.58 -12.72
N THR A 377 40.12 -2.61 -13.55
CA THR A 377 41.21 -1.66 -13.19
C THR A 377 40.92 -1.00 -11.84
N ASP A 378 41.90 -1.01 -10.94
CA ASP A 378 41.82 -0.51 -9.55
C ASP A 378 40.76 -1.17 -8.64
N ALA A 379 40.07 -2.23 -9.10
CA ALA A 379 39.16 -2.99 -8.26
C ALA A 379 39.92 -3.76 -7.17
N ASN A 380 39.34 -3.80 -5.97
CA ASN A 380 39.88 -4.53 -4.83
C ASN A 380 39.32 -5.95 -4.78
N LEU A 381 40.17 -6.96 -5.06
CA LEU A 381 39.79 -8.36 -5.12
C LEU A 381 40.29 -9.19 -3.92
N LEU A 382 40.69 -8.53 -2.83
CA LEU A 382 41.27 -9.22 -1.67
C LEU A 382 40.31 -10.28 -1.13
N ASN A 383 40.79 -11.52 -1.03
CA ASN A 383 40.06 -12.71 -0.60
C ASN A 383 38.84 -13.07 -1.46
N ALA A 384 38.73 -12.54 -2.67
CA ALA A 384 37.66 -12.93 -3.59
C ALA A 384 37.82 -14.41 -3.99
N VAL A 385 36.70 -15.12 -4.11
CA VAL A 385 36.64 -16.53 -4.51
C VAL A 385 35.94 -16.61 -5.86
N PHE A 386 36.65 -17.04 -6.89
CA PHE A 386 36.09 -17.36 -8.19
C PHE A 386 36.20 -18.86 -8.44
N ILE A 387 35.09 -19.49 -8.77
CA ILE A 387 34.98 -20.92 -9.06
C ILE A 387 34.30 -21.07 -10.42
N ASP A 388 34.90 -21.86 -11.30
CA ASP A 388 34.38 -22.14 -12.65
C ASP A 388 34.00 -20.86 -13.43
N SER A 389 34.72 -19.76 -13.21
CA SER A 389 34.37 -18.45 -13.77
C SER A 389 35.27 -18.10 -14.96
N ASP A 390 34.75 -17.34 -15.93
CA ASP A 390 35.47 -17.04 -17.17
C ASP A 390 35.85 -15.57 -17.28
N PHE A 391 37.15 -15.28 -17.32
CA PHE A 391 37.71 -13.93 -17.40
C PHE A 391 38.24 -13.56 -18.79
N GLN A 392 37.94 -14.31 -19.85
CA GLN A 392 38.51 -14.05 -21.18
C GLN A 392 38.40 -12.58 -21.61
N GLY A 393 39.56 -11.97 -21.93
CA GLY A 393 39.63 -10.57 -22.33
C GLY A 393 39.33 -9.54 -21.23
N ALA A 394 39.15 -9.94 -19.97
CA ALA A 394 38.98 -9.02 -18.85
C ALA A 394 40.23 -8.16 -18.64
N PHE A 395 40.03 -6.89 -18.33
CA PHE A 395 41.11 -5.97 -17.95
C PHE A 395 41.40 -6.12 -16.46
N ILE A 396 42.19 -7.13 -16.13
CA ILE A 396 42.59 -7.49 -14.77
C ILE A 396 44.09 -7.80 -14.75
N THR A 397 44.81 -7.27 -13.76
CA THR A 397 46.26 -7.48 -13.65
C THR A 397 46.58 -8.80 -12.94
N THR A 398 47.79 -9.34 -13.19
CA THR A 398 48.30 -10.51 -12.46
C THR A 398 48.35 -10.28 -10.95
N GLU A 399 48.63 -9.05 -10.50
CA GLU A 399 48.69 -8.72 -9.07
C GLU A 399 47.31 -8.78 -8.42
N GLN A 400 46.26 -8.25 -9.09
CA GLN A 400 44.89 -8.37 -8.60
C GLN A 400 44.43 -9.82 -8.52
N LEU A 401 44.79 -10.66 -9.50
CA LEU A 401 44.49 -12.10 -9.47
C LEU A 401 45.17 -12.80 -8.28
N ARG A 402 46.39 -12.38 -7.88
CA ARG A 402 47.09 -12.95 -6.72
C ARG A 402 46.46 -12.60 -5.37
N GLN A 403 45.67 -11.52 -5.31
CA GLN A 403 44.94 -11.12 -4.10
C GLN A 403 43.70 -11.98 -3.84
N THR A 404 43.24 -12.73 -4.85
CA THR A 404 42.10 -13.63 -4.73
C THR A 404 42.44 -14.83 -3.86
N ALA A 405 41.44 -15.36 -3.15
CA ALA A 405 41.59 -16.57 -2.34
C ALA A 405 41.52 -17.85 -3.18
N SER A 406 40.83 -17.84 -4.32
CA SER A 406 40.68 -18.99 -5.20
C SER A 406 40.28 -18.57 -6.61
N LEU A 407 40.85 -19.26 -7.61
CA LEU A 407 40.50 -19.19 -9.03
C LEU A 407 40.17 -20.59 -9.59
N LYS A 408 39.85 -21.57 -8.74
CA LYS A 408 39.66 -22.97 -9.13
C LYS A 408 38.68 -23.12 -10.30
N GLY A 409 39.06 -23.88 -11.33
CA GLY A 409 38.24 -24.14 -12.51
C GLY A 409 38.01 -22.91 -13.41
N SER A 410 38.61 -21.76 -13.08
CA SER A 410 38.36 -20.51 -13.81
C SER A 410 39.25 -20.38 -15.04
N ILE A 411 38.76 -19.68 -16.06
CA ILE A 411 39.51 -19.34 -17.27
C ILE A 411 40.09 -17.94 -17.10
N LEU A 412 41.41 -17.80 -17.24
CA LEU A 412 42.14 -16.54 -17.11
C LEU A 412 41.94 -15.62 -18.34
N PRO A 413 42.32 -14.33 -18.26
CA PRO A 413 42.11 -13.39 -19.36
C PRO A 413 42.70 -13.79 -20.72
N ASN A 414 43.77 -14.60 -20.71
CA ASN A 414 44.42 -15.13 -21.90
C ASN A 414 43.84 -16.47 -22.40
N GLY A 415 42.78 -16.98 -21.76
CA GLY A 415 42.14 -18.25 -22.10
C GLY A 415 42.71 -19.48 -21.38
N THR A 416 43.71 -19.33 -20.50
CA THR A 416 44.27 -20.46 -19.74
C THR A 416 43.31 -20.93 -18.64
N LEU A 417 43.04 -22.23 -18.57
CA LEU A 417 42.27 -22.84 -17.48
C LEU A 417 43.12 -23.03 -16.21
N VAL A 418 42.58 -22.63 -15.05
CA VAL A 418 43.12 -22.90 -13.72
C VAL A 418 42.53 -24.21 -13.21
N ASN A 419 43.37 -25.22 -12.99
CA ASN A 419 42.96 -26.54 -12.50
C ASN A 419 42.61 -26.55 -11.00
#